data_AF-A0A7X7IKG7-F1
#
_entry.id   AF-A0A7X7IKG7-F1
#
_cell.length_a   1.000
_cell.length_b   1.000
_cell.length_c   1.000
_cell.angle_alpha   90.00
_cell.angle_beta   90.00
_cell.angle_gamma   90.00
#
_symmetry.space_group_name_H-M   'P 1'
#
loop_
_entity.id
_entity.type
_entity.pdbx_description
1 polymer ?
#
loop_
_entity_poly.entity_id
_entity_poly.type
_entity_poly.pdbx_seq_one_letter_code
_entity_poly.pdbx_strand_id
1 'polypeptide(L)' 'MSVTVLCPNLKCRMILSVPDQVRGKKVRCKYCGMTFIVPEKAGTVLRREGDKKASP' A
#
# COMPACT_ATOMS: atom_id res chain seq x y z
N MET A 1 -6.35 15.09 0.40
CA MET A 1 -4.95 14.62 0.25
C MET A 1 -4.92 13.42 -0.67
N SER A 2 -3.90 13.33 -1.53
CA SER A 2 -3.64 12.17 -2.39
C SER A 2 -2.48 11.36 -1.83
N VAL A 3 -2.44 10.08 -2.18
CA VAL A 3 -1.42 9.14 -1.75
C VAL A 3 -0.85 8.49 -2.99
N THR A 4 0.47 8.34 -2.97
CA THR A 4 1.22 7.83 -4.10
C THR A 4 1.39 6.33 -3.93
N VAL A 5 0.92 5.53 -4.89
CA VAL A 5 1.01 4.07 -4.87
C VAL A 5 1.61 3.56 -6.16
N LEU A 6 2.43 2.52 -6.06
CA LEU A 6 3.02 1.86 -7.22
C LEU A 6 2.08 0.76 -7.71
N CYS A 7 1.87 0.70 -9.03
CA CYS A 7 1.06 -0.37 -9.63
C CYS A 7 1.70 -1.74 -9.36
N PRO A 8 0.98 -2.71 -8.76
CA PRO A 8 1.53 -4.03 -8.48
C PRO A 8 1.83 -4.86 -9.73
N ASN A 9 1.35 -4.43 -10.90
CA ASN A 9 1.73 -5.03 -12.17
C ASN A 9 3.18 -4.65 -12.51
N LEU A 10 4.10 -5.61 -12.42
CA LEU A 10 5.52 -5.43 -12.76
C LEU A 10 5.78 -5.05 -14.22
N LYS A 11 4.83 -5.29 -15.13
CA LYS A 11 4.92 -4.78 -16.51
C LYS A 11 4.60 -3.29 -16.59
N CYS A 12 3.72 -2.80 -15.72
CA CYS A 12 3.28 -1.40 -15.68
C CYS A 12 4.22 -0.56 -14.82
N ARG A 13 4.41 -0.90 -13.54
CA ARG A 13 5.21 -0.19 -12.52
C ARG A 13 4.94 1.33 -12.42
N MET A 14 3.85 1.80 -13.01
CA MET A 14 3.49 3.21 -12.99
C MET A 14 3.12 3.66 -11.59
N ILE A 15 3.53 4.88 -11.27
CA ILE A 15 3.18 5.57 -10.04
C ILE A 15 1.79 6.20 -10.23
N LEU A 16 0.86 5.85 -9.35
CA LEU A 16 -0.50 6.39 -9.35
C LEU A 16 -0.73 7.27 -8.14
N SER A 17 -1.26 8.46 -8.36
CA SER A 17 -1.79 9.31 -7.31
C SER A 17 -3.27 8.97 -7.11
N VAL A 18 -3.59 8.33 -5.98
CA VAL A 18 -4.98 7.97 -5.63
C VAL A 18 -5.46 8.81 -4.44
N PRO A 19 -6.75 9.14 -4.34
CA PRO A 19 -7.26 9.91 -3.21
C PRO A 19 -7.22 9.10 -1.91
N ASP A 20 -7.08 9.77 -0.75
CA ASP A 20 -7.07 9.08 0.56
C ASP A 20 -8.38 8.31 0.83
N GLN A 21 -9.49 8.76 0.23
CA GLN A 21 -10.84 8.18 0.34
C GLN A 21 -10.98 6.77 -0.26
N VAL A 22 -10.03 6.36 -1.10
CA VAL A 22 -10.01 5.02 -1.72
C VAL A 22 -9.01 4.07 -1.07
N ARG A 23 -8.34 4.49 0.00
CA ARG A 23 -7.59 3.58 0.87
C ARG A 23 -8.51 2.48 1.40
N GLY A 24 -8.01 1.24 1.44
CA GLY A 24 -8.78 0.04 1.77
C GLY A 24 -9.73 -0.44 0.66
N LYS A 25 -9.90 0.31 -0.44
CA LYS A 25 -10.82 -0.03 -1.54
C LYS A 25 -10.07 -0.61 -2.74
N LYS A 26 -10.81 -1.36 -3.56
CA LYS A 26 -10.36 -1.83 -4.87
C LYS A 26 -10.38 -0.66 -5.86
N VAL A 27 -9.25 -0.37 -6.48
CA VAL A 27 -9.09 0.66 -7.51
C VAL A 27 -8.52 0.04 -8.78
N ARG A 28 -8.81 0.67 -9.92
CA ARG A 28 -8.29 0.25 -11.22
C ARG A 28 -7.14 1.16 -11.66
N CYS A 29 -6.02 0.56 -12.06
CA CYS A 29 -4.91 1.31 -12.65
C CYS A 29 -5.34 1.97 -13.97
N LYS A 30 -5.15 3.29 -14.09
CA LYS A 30 -5.46 4.04 -15.33
C LYS A 30 -4.62 3.62 -16.54
N TYR A 31 -3.42 3.05 -16.31
CA TYR A 31 -2.47 2.70 -17.37
C TYR A 31 -2.64 1.27 -17.88
N CYS A 32 -2.67 0.29 -16.98
CA CYS A 32 -2.75 -1.13 -17.37
C CYS A 32 -4.12 -1.77 -17.13
N GLY A 33 -5.05 -1.06 -16.48
CA GLY A 33 -6.37 -1.58 -16.17
C GLY A 33 -6.41 -2.62 -15.04
N MET A 34 -5.28 -2.96 -14.41
CA MET A 34 -5.24 -3.91 -13.28
C MET A 34 -6.00 -3.36 -12.07
N THR A 35 -6.82 -4.22 -11.47
CA THR A 35 -7.51 -3.92 -10.21
C THR A 35 -6.67 -4.37 -9.03
N PHE A 36 -6.44 -3.47 -8.07
CA PHE A 36 -5.69 -3.76 -6.84
C PHE A 36 -6.30 -3.02 -5.66
N ILE A 37 -5.97 -3.44 -4.44
CA ILE A 37 -6.44 -2.81 -3.21
C ILE A 37 -5.41 -1.78 -2.78
N VAL A 38 -5.85 -0.55 -2.54
CA VAL A 38 -4.98 0.48 -1.97
C VAL A 38 -4.79 0.15 -0.48
N PRO A 39 -3.55 0.04 0.02
CA PRO A 39 -3.33 -0.24 1.44
C PRO A 39 -3.96 0.88 2.29
N GLU A 40 -4.60 0.47 3.38
CA GLU A 40 -5.04 1.43 4.39
C GLU A 40 -3.82 2.18 4.97
N LYS A 41 -4.08 3.35 5.56
CA LYS A 41 -3.05 3.99 6.39
C LYS A 41 -2.62 2.93 7.40
N ALA A 42 -1.35 2.53 7.36
CA ALA A 42 -0.78 1.74 8.44
C ALA A 42 -0.93 2.60 9.70
N GLY A 43 -2.02 2.35 10.43
CA GLY A 43 -2.24 2.92 11.74
C GLY A 43 -1.01 2.56 12.53
N THR A 44 -0.32 3.58 13.02
CA THR A 44 0.86 3.57 13.86
C THR A 44 1.12 2.16 14.41
N VAL A 45 1.94 1.37 13.70
CA VAL A 45 2.54 0.19 14.32
C VAL A 45 3.45 0.77 15.39
N LEU A 46 2.92 0.88 16.62
CA LEU A 46 3.73 1.06 17.81
C LEU A 46 4.68 -0.13 17.80
N ARG A 47 5.89 0.10 17.30
CA ARG A 47 6.97 -0.88 17.28
C ARG A 47 7.12 -1.31 18.73
N ARG A 48 6.72 -2.55 19.04
CA ARG A 48 7.06 -3.15 20.32
C ARG A 48 8.57 -3.38 20.27
N GLU A 49 9.33 -2.51 20.95
CA GLU A 49 10.68 -2.81 21.43
C GLU A 49 10.59 -4.06 22.31
N GLY A 50 10.72 -5.24 21.71
CA GLY A 50 10.47 -6.49 22.42
C GLY A 50 10.84 -7.77 21.68
N ASP A 51 11.55 -7.69 20.55
CA ASP A 51 12.17 -8.87 19.93
C ASP A 51 13.56 -9.11 20.57
N LYS A 52 13.55 -9.43 21.86
CA LYS A 52 14.64 -10.16 22.52
C LYS A 52 14.09 -11.52 22.88
N LYS A 53 13.92 -12.40 21.89
CA LYS A 53 13.63 -13.81 22.18
C LYS A 53 14.94 -14.59 22.18
N ALA A 54 15.23 -15.10 23.37
CA ALA A 54 16.38 -15.87 23.81
C ALA A 54 16.79 -17.06 22.93
N SER A 55 18.11 -17.33 22.99
CA SER A 55 18.80 -18.63 23.05
C SER A 55 18.72 -19.58 21.84
N PRO A 56 19.59 -20.61 21.76
CA PRO A 56 20.52 -21.18 22.76
C PRO A 56 21.84 -20.44 22.93
#